data_AF-A0A4R5BCQ8-F1
#
_entry.id   AF-A0A4R5BCQ8-F1
#
_cell.length_a   1.000
_cell.length_b   1.000
_cell.length_c   1.000
_cell.angle_alpha   90.00
_cell.angle_beta   90.00
_cell.angle_gamma   90.00
#
_symmetry.space_group_name_H-M   'P 1'
#
loop_
_entity.id
_entity.type
_entity.pdbx_description
1 polymer ?
#
loop_
_entity_poly.entity_id
_entity_poly.type
_entity_poly.pdbx_seq_one_letter_code
_entity_poly.pdbx_strand_id
1 'polypeptide(L)'
;MSAGLPGPEFTALIRPHTGDVTGVRPTSRGNNSAVTAIVECENGPFFVKAVPNRPGGRRDSLVREGLVNPYVRSLSPASLWKAEDQAWIALGFEVVDGRSADFTPGSADLPAIIDIINRIGVLDLPEIAHDWPETRWDRFATDADRFQGRSLLYTDINPDNLLIGDGATWAVDWSWPTRGAAFIDPACLVVQLVAAGHSPQAAETWAAHCPAWTNADPQAISAFATANRHMYRRFADRSPDAPWLAAMATSAQQWADYRDSL
;
A
#
# COMPACT_ATOMS: atom_id res chain seq x y z
N MET A 1 0.47 -27.01 -3.10
CA MET A 1 0.08 -27.54 -1.77
C MET A 1 -0.89 -26.54 -1.18
N SER A 2 -2.12 -26.96 -0.84
CA SER A 2 -3.09 -26.10 -0.16
C SER A 2 -2.48 -25.65 1.16
N ALA A 3 -2.07 -24.37 1.27
CA ALA A 3 -1.59 -23.84 2.53
C ALA A 3 -2.81 -23.70 3.45
N GLY A 4 -3.07 -24.76 4.23
CA GLY A 4 -4.04 -24.71 5.32
C GLY A 4 -3.63 -23.69 6.37
N LEU A 5 -4.51 -23.44 7.32
CA LEU A 5 -4.21 -22.55 8.44
C LEU A 5 -2.96 -23.04 9.22
N PRO A 6 -2.15 -22.15 9.81
CA PRO A 6 -0.86 -22.48 10.44
C PRO A 6 -0.87 -23.58 11.51
N GLY A 7 -2.02 -23.90 12.11
CA GLY A 7 -2.15 -24.96 13.12
C GLY A 7 -3.43 -24.86 13.96
N PRO A 8 -3.63 -25.79 14.92
CA PRO A 8 -4.80 -25.81 15.79
C PRO A 8 -4.88 -24.59 16.72
N GLU A 9 -3.75 -24.06 17.18
CA GLU A 9 -3.69 -22.84 18.01
C GLU A 9 -4.28 -21.63 17.27
N PHE A 10 -3.85 -21.41 16.02
CA PHE A 10 -4.40 -20.34 15.18
C PHE A 10 -5.88 -20.56 14.86
N THR A 11 -6.27 -21.80 14.59
CA THR A 11 -7.69 -22.14 14.31
C THR A 11 -8.57 -21.85 15.53
N ALA A 12 -8.09 -22.18 16.74
CA ALA A 12 -8.78 -21.87 17.98
C ALA A 12 -8.88 -20.36 18.22
N LEU A 13 -7.85 -19.59 17.89
CA LEU A 13 -7.84 -18.13 18.01
C LEU A 13 -8.94 -17.47 17.17
N ILE A 14 -9.14 -17.90 15.92
CA ILE A 14 -10.11 -17.26 15.01
C ILE A 14 -11.52 -17.86 15.11
N ARG A 15 -11.69 -19.07 15.68
CA ARG A 15 -12.97 -19.77 15.80
C ARG A 15 -14.12 -18.91 16.37
N PRO A 16 -13.92 -18.06 17.40
CA PRO A 16 -14.99 -17.21 17.92
C PRO A 16 -15.59 -16.27 16.87
N HIS A 17 -14.83 -15.95 15.82
CA HIS A 17 -15.25 -15.08 14.73
C HIS A 17 -15.70 -15.86 13.50
N THR A 18 -15.03 -16.97 13.18
CA THR A 18 -15.26 -17.73 11.94
C THR A 18 -16.32 -18.83 12.09
N GLY A 19 -16.54 -19.35 13.30
CA GLY A 19 -17.16 -20.67 13.45
C GLY A 19 -16.28 -21.75 12.83
N ASP A 20 -16.90 -22.82 12.32
CA ASP A 20 -16.16 -23.88 11.63
C ASP A 20 -15.61 -23.41 10.28
N VAL A 21 -14.30 -23.63 10.06
CA VAL A 21 -13.63 -23.32 8.79
C VAL A 21 -13.88 -24.44 7.79
N THR A 22 -14.47 -24.11 6.65
CA THR A 22 -14.84 -25.06 5.58
C THR A 22 -13.87 -25.03 4.40
N GLY A 23 -13.09 -23.95 4.25
CA GLY A 23 -12.09 -23.83 3.19
C GLY A 23 -11.10 -22.70 3.43
N VAL A 24 -9.91 -22.83 2.83
CA VAL A 24 -8.88 -21.78 2.84
C VAL A 24 -8.36 -21.62 1.42
N ARG A 25 -8.48 -20.41 0.89
CA ARG A 25 -7.94 -20.01 -0.40
C ARG A 25 -6.83 -18.99 -0.18
N PRO A 26 -5.55 -19.40 -0.29
CA PRO A 26 -4.44 -18.45 -0.26
C PRO A 26 -4.64 -17.39 -1.35
N THR A 27 -4.43 -16.13 -1.02
CA THR A 27 -4.29 -15.11 -2.06
C THR A 27 -2.86 -15.12 -2.57
N SER A 28 -2.70 -14.83 -3.86
CA SER A 28 -1.44 -15.07 -4.57
C SER A 28 -0.27 -14.23 -4.03
N ARG A 29 -0.49 -13.16 -3.27
CA ARG A 29 0.56 -12.24 -2.81
C ARG A 29 0.18 -11.55 -1.49
N GLY A 30 1.06 -11.64 -0.50
CA GLY A 30 0.95 -11.03 0.81
C GLY A 30 2.32 -11.05 1.48
N ASN A 31 3.22 -10.16 1.06
CA ASN A 31 4.65 -10.25 1.34
C ASN A 31 5.02 -10.03 2.82
N ASN A 32 4.12 -9.42 3.60
CA ASN A 32 4.36 -9.05 5.00
C ASN A 32 3.60 -9.90 6.03
N SER A 33 2.65 -10.74 5.62
CA SER A 33 1.85 -11.58 6.53
C SER A 33 2.22 -13.06 6.40
N ALA A 34 2.16 -13.80 7.52
CA ALA A 34 2.36 -15.24 7.51
C ALA A 34 1.11 -15.99 6.99
N VAL A 35 -0.07 -15.39 7.16
CA VAL A 35 -1.31 -15.79 6.50
C VAL A 35 -1.86 -14.60 5.75
N THR A 36 -2.14 -14.80 4.46
CA THR A 36 -2.94 -13.90 3.64
C THR A 36 -3.86 -14.79 2.80
N ALA A 37 -5.11 -14.94 3.23
CA ALA A 37 -6.01 -15.92 2.63
C ALA A 37 -7.47 -15.50 2.80
N ILE A 38 -8.31 -15.98 1.89
CA ILE A 38 -9.75 -16.00 2.08
C ILE A 38 -10.09 -17.29 2.82
N VAL A 39 -10.71 -17.14 3.98
CA VAL A 39 -11.17 -18.23 4.84
C VAL A 39 -12.67 -18.35 4.67
N GLU A 40 -13.10 -19.44 4.06
CA GLU A 40 -14.50 -19.83 3.96
C GLU A 40 -14.90 -20.49 5.28
N CYS A 41 -15.95 -20.00 5.93
CA CYS A 41 -16.36 -20.49 7.24
C CYS A 41 -17.85 -20.24 7.53
N GLU A 42 -18.35 -20.86 8.60
CA GLU A 42 -19.76 -20.84 9.02
C GLU A 42 -20.34 -19.42 9.13
N ASN A 43 -19.57 -18.48 9.66
CA ASN A 43 -20.01 -17.09 9.87
C ASN A 43 -19.84 -16.17 8.64
N GLY A 44 -19.57 -16.76 7.46
CA GLY A 44 -19.31 -16.05 6.21
C GLY A 44 -17.81 -15.96 5.87
N PRO A 45 -17.45 -15.64 4.63
CA PRO A 45 -16.05 -15.60 4.22
C PRO A 45 -15.33 -14.37 4.80
N PHE A 46 -14.08 -14.55 5.21
CA PHE A 46 -13.22 -13.45 5.66
C PHE A 46 -11.91 -13.44 4.88
N PHE A 47 -11.44 -12.25 4.52
CA PHE A 47 -10.04 -12.06 4.14
C PHE A 47 -9.21 -11.93 5.43
N VAL A 48 -8.37 -12.93 5.71
CA VAL A 48 -7.61 -13.02 6.95
C VAL A 48 -6.14 -12.71 6.68
N LYS A 49 -5.64 -11.70 7.40
CA LYS A 49 -4.22 -11.40 7.54
C LYS A 49 -3.75 -11.77 8.93
N ALA A 50 -2.67 -12.53 9.04
CA ALA A 50 -2.10 -12.87 10.34
C ALA A 50 -0.59 -13.00 10.34
N VAL A 51 0.02 -12.69 11.49
CA VAL A 51 1.45 -12.85 11.75
C VAL A 51 1.68 -13.42 13.15
N PRO A 52 2.82 -14.10 13.40
CA PRO A 52 3.21 -14.46 14.76
C PRO A 52 3.30 -13.22 15.65
N ASN A 53 2.81 -13.31 16.88
CA ASN A 53 2.82 -12.21 17.84
C ASN A 53 4.22 -12.04 18.47
N ARG A 54 5.16 -11.54 17.68
CA ARG A 54 6.54 -11.28 18.09
C ARG A 54 6.94 -9.85 17.71
N PRO A 55 7.74 -9.15 18.53
CA PRO A 55 8.21 -7.81 18.20
C PRO A 55 8.88 -7.75 16.82
N GLY A 56 8.54 -6.72 16.03
CA GLY A 56 9.14 -6.46 14.72
C GLY A 56 8.16 -5.94 13.68
N GLY A 57 8.69 -5.46 12.56
CA GLY A 57 7.94 -4.69 11.57
C GLY A 57 6.70 -5.39 10.98
N ARG A 58 6.67 -6.73 10.90
CA ARG A 58 5.49 -7.49 10.44
C ARG A 58 4.31 -7.39 11.40
N ARG A 59 4.59 -7.40 12.71
CA ARG A 59 3.57 -7.18 13.73
C ARG A 59 3.12 -5.73 13.71
N ASP A 60 4.08 -4.80 13.67
CA ASP A 60 3.78 -3.37 13.70
C ASP A 60 2.94 -2.95 12.50
N SER A 61 3.19 -3.53 11.31
CA SER A 61 2.40 -3.26 10.11
C SER A 61 0.95 -3.72 10.25
N LEU A 62 0.73 -4.96 10.72
CA LEU A 62 -0.62 -5.49 10.90
C LEU A 62 -1.38 -4.71 12.00
N VAL A 63 -0.70 -4.32 13.07
CA VAL A 63 -1.30 -3.49 14.13
C VAL A 63 -1.72 -2.12 13.58
N ARG A 64 -0.85 -1.45 12.80
CA ARG A 64 -1.18 -0.15 12.19
C ARG A 64 -2.35 -0.26 11.23
N GLU A 65 -2.39 -1.31 10.41
CA GLU A 65 -3.51 -1.56 9.48
C GLU A 65 -4.84 -1.68 10.23
N GLY A 66 -4.88 -2.44 11.32
CA GLY A 66 -6.07 -2.55 12.17
C GLY A 66 -6.47 -1.24 12.85
N LEU A 67 -5.50 -0.44 13.29
CA LEU A 67 -5.74 0.85 13.96
C LEU A 67 -6.24 1.93 13.00
N VAL A 68 -5.73 1.97 11.77
CA VAL A 68 -6.14 2.97 10.77
C VAL A 68 -7.46 2.59 10.08
N ASN A 69 -7.78 1.29 9.99
CA ASN A 69 -8.92 0.81 9.20
C ASN A 69 -10.23 1.58 9.44
N PRO A 70 -10.67 1.87 10.69
CA PRO A 70 -11.90 2.62 10.94
C PRO A 70 -11.98 3.99 10.24
N TYR A 71 -10.83 4.61 9.97
CA TYR A 71 -10.73 5.94 9.36
C TYR A 71 -10.63 5.88 7.82
N VAL A 72 -10.39 4.71 7.24
CA VAL A 72 -10.18 4.52 5.79
C VAL A 72 -11.25 3.64 5.14
N ARG A 73 -12.31 3.24 5.85
CA ARG A 73 -13.35 2.32 5.34
C ARG A 73 -14.12 2.83 4.12
N SER A 74 -14.09 4.14 3.88
CA SER A 74 -14.63 4.72 2.65
C SER A 74 -13.84 4.34 1.40
N LEU A 75 -12.61 3.82 1.55
CA LEU A 75 -11.66 3.48 0.50
C LEU A 75 -11.05 2.07 0.67
N SER A 76 -11.32 1.38 1.76
CA SER A 76 -10.69 0.11 2.12
C SER A 76 -11.74 -0.86 2.68
N PRO A 77 -11.61 -2.19 2.44
CA PRO A 77 -12.48 -3.19 3.05
C PRO A 77 -12.54 -3.02 4.58
N ALA A 78 -13.72 -3.18 5.19
CA ALA A 78 -13.83 -3.05 6.63
C ALA A 78 -13.11 -4.20 7.34
N SER A 79 -12.30 -3.89 8.35
CA SER A 79 -11.86 -4.87 9.34
C SER A 79 -13.04 -5.16 10.26
N LEU A 80 -13.51 -6.42 10.21
CA LEU A 80 -14.68 -6.91 10.92
C LEU A 80 -14.31 -7.44 12.31
N TRP A 81 -13.11 -7.98 12.47
CA TRP A 81 -12.62 -8.46 13.76
C TRP A 81 -11.10 -8.44 13.85
N LYS A 82 -10.62 -8.40 15.10
CA LYS A 82 -9.22 -8.59 15.50
C LYS A 82 -9.17 -9.70 16.54
N ALA A 83 -8.22 -10.63 16.38
CA ALA A 83 -7.91 -11.65 17.36
C ALA A 83 -6.41 -11.63 17.70
N GLU A 84 -6.06 -11.74 18.97
CA GLU A 84 -4.67 -11.70 19.44
C GLU A 84 -4.49 -12.60 20.67
N ASP A 85 -3.45 -13.43 20.65
CA ASP A 85 -2.96 -14.19 21.81
C ASP A 85 -1.43 -14.11 21.90
N GLN A 86 -0.78 -14.93 22.74
CA GLN A 86 0.67 -14.93 22.89
C GLN A 86 1.44 -15.40 21.65
N ALA A 87 0.79 -16.13 20.74
CA ALA A 87 1.41 -16.75 19.58
C ALA A 87 1.10 -16.00 18.27
N TRP A 88 -0.08 -15.41 18.14
CA TRP A 88 -0.61 -14.86 16.89
C TRP A 88 -1.36 -13.54 17.09
N ILE A 89 -1.32 -12.71 16.05
CA ILE A 89 -2.24 -11.60 15.84
C ILE A 89 -2.86 -11.76 14.45
N ALA A 90 -4.18 -11.58 14.37
CA ALA A 90 -4.96 -11.74 13.16
C ALA A 90 -5.99 -10.60 13.01
N LEU A 91 -6.20 -10.18 11.77
CA LEU A 91 -7.28 -9.30 11.35
C LEU A 91 -8.13 -10.04 10.31
N GLY A 92 -9.45 -9.97 10.48
CA GLY A 92 -10.42 -10.41 9.49
C GLY A 92 -11.09 -9.22 8.85
N PHE A 93 -11.06 -9.19 7.52
CA PHE A 93 -11.67 -8.15 6.71
C PHE A 93 -12.84 -8.72 5.89
N GLU A 94 -13.69 -7.82 5.42
CA GLU A 94 -14.60 -8.10 4.32
C GLU A 94 -13.84 -8.69 3.13
N VAL A 95 -14.44 -9.70 2.49
CA VAL A 95 -13.98 -10.14 1.18
C VAL A 95 -14.58 -9.21 0.13
N VAL A 96 -13.73 -8.53 -0.62
CA VAL A 96 -14.14 -7.71 -1.76
C VAL A 96 -13.93 -8.46 -3.07
N ASP A 97 -14.86 -8.28 -4.00
CA ASP A 97 -14.74 -8.77 -5.36
C ASP A 97 -14.23 -7.63 -6.25
N GLY A 98 -12.94 -7.69 -6.58
CA GLY A 98 -12.27 -6.70 -7.40
C GLY A 98 -11.01 -7.29 -8.02
N ARG A 99 -10.72 -6.86 -9.25
CA ARG A 99 -9.47 -7.20 -9.94
C ARG A 99 -8.41 -6.15 -9.64
N SER A 100 -7.13 -6.53 -9.70
CA SER A 100 -6.03 -5.57 -9.72
C SER A 100 -6.22 -4.53 -10.82
N ALA A 101 -5.88 -3.28 -10.52
CA ALA A 101 -5.93 -2.18 -11.45
C ALA A 101 -4.81 -2.28 -12.50
N ASP A 102 -5.12 -1.93 -13.74
CA ASP A 102 -4.17 -1.88 -14.84
C ASP A 102 -3.59 -0.47 -14.99
N PHE A 103 -2.28 -0.33 -14.75
CA PHE A 103 -1.56 0.94 -14.80
C PHE A 103 -0.97 1.25 -16.18
N THR A 104 -1.13 0.36 -17.18
CA THR A 104 -0.49 0.51 -18.49
C THR A 104 -1.01 1.74 -19.27
N PRO A 105 -0.22 2.27 -20.22
CA PRO A 105 -0.66 3.36 -21.08
C PRO A 105 -1.96 3.06 -21.82
N GLY A 106 -2.95 3.95 -21.70
CA GLY A 106 -4.26 3.80 -22.34
C GLY A 106 -5.25 2.91 -21.60
N SER A 107 -4.89 2.37 -20.43
CA SER A 107 -5.82 1.63 -19.57
C SER A 107 -7.04 2.47 -19.20
N ALA A 108 -8.22 1.83 -19.21
CA ALA A 108 -9.48 2.43 -18.77
C ALA A 108 -9.54 2.63 -17.25
N ASP A 109 -8.58 2.08 -16.48
CA ASP A 109 -8.55 2.18 -15.03
C ASP A 109 -7.89 3.47 -14.52
N LEU A 110 -7.12 4.16 -15.37
CA LEU A 110 -6.36 5.35 -14.97
C LEU A 110 -7.24 6.43 -14.30
N PRO A 111 -8.45 6.75 -14.79
CA PRO A 111 -9.35 7.67 -14.09
C PRO A 111 -9.75 7.19 -12.68
N ALA A 112 -10.01 5.89 -12.50
CA ALA A 112 -10.36 5.33 -11.19
C ALA A 112 -9.16 5.32 -10.23
N ILE A 113 -7.95 5.07 -10.74
CA ILE A 113 -6.70 5.17 -9.98
C ILE A 113 -6.49 6.61 -9.48
N ILE A 114 -6.70 7.62 -10.33
CA ILE A 114 -6.63 9.02 -9.93
C ILE A 114 -7.71 9.38 -8.90
N ASP A 115 -8.95 8.92 -9.11
CA ASP A 115 -10.06 9.18 -8.17
C ASP A 115 -9.71 8.66 -6.77
N ILE A 116 -9.24 7.42 -6.65
CA ILE A 116 -8.93 6.88 -5.33
C ILE A 116 -7.74 7.57 -4.66
N ILE A 117 -6.71 7.97 -5.41
CA ILE A 117 -5.58 8.75 -4.86
C ILE A 117 -6.05 10.12 -4.37
N ASN A 118 -6.96 10.77 -5.11
CA ASN A 118 -7.56 12.02 -4.68
C ASN A 118 -8.40 11.86 -3.42
N ARG A 119 -9.18 10.79 -3.32
CA ARG A 119 -9.96 10.48 -2.12
C ARG A 119 -9.08 10.16 -0.92
N ILE A 120 -7.94 9.48 -1.12
CA ILE A 120 -6.92 9.29 -0.08
C ILE A 120 -6.39 10.65 0.39
N GLY A 121 -6.02 11.53 -0.55
CA GLY A 121 -5.41 12.83 -0.26
C GLY A 121 -6.30 13.81 0.50
N VAL A 122 -7.61 13.56 0.60
CA VAL A 122 -8.57 14.37 1.37
C VAL A 122 -9.07 13.69 2.65
N LEU A 123 -8.54 12.52 3.00
CA LEU A 123 -8.83 11.91 4.29
C LEU A 123 -8.29 12.78 5.43
N ASP A 124 -9.08 12.88 6.50
CA ASP A 124 -8.59 13.45 7.74
C ASP A 124 -7.44 12.61 8.30
N LEU A 125 -6.45 13.29 8.87
CA LEU A 125 -5.39 12.64 9.61
C LEU A 125 -5.91 12.25 11.00
N PRO A 126 -6.09 10.95 11.32
CA PRO A 126 -6.55 10.54 12.64
C PRO A 126 -5.47 10.75 13.70
N GLU A 127 -5.88 11.02 14.94
CA GLU A 127 -4.98 11.25 16.07
C GLU A 127 -3.97 10.11 16.26
N ILE A 128 -4.41 8.88 16.03
CA ILE A 128 -3.58 7.68 16.16
C ILE A 128 -2.36 7.70 15.22
N ALA A 129 -2.43 8.44 14.11
CA ALA A 129 -1.40 8.55 13.09
C ALA A 129 -0.57 9.84 13.19
N HIS A 130 -0.85 10.72 14.17
CA HIS A 130 -0.07 11.95 14.38
C HIS A 130 1.42 11.68 14.59
N ASP A 131 1.73 10.61 15.32
CA ASP A 131 3.10 10.21 15.68
C ASP A 131 3.68 9.16 14.72
N TRP A 132 3.12 9.02 13.51
CA TRP A 132 3.62 8.13 12.48
C TRP A 132 4.30 8.91 11.35
N PRO A 133 5.41 9.62 11.60
CA PRO A 133 6.04 10.45 10.57
C PRO A 133 6.50 9.58 9.40
N GLU A 134 6.34 10.11 8.20
CA GLU A 134 6.98 9.54 7.02
C GLU A 134 8.47 9.84 7.03
N THR A 135 9.29 8.78 6.97
CA THR A 135 10.76 8.89 7.07
C THR A 135 11.51 7.94 6.11
N ARG A 136 10.82 7.15 5.28
CA ARG A 136 11.45 6.13 4.43
C ARG A 136 12.41 6.71 3.41
N TRP A 137 12.12 7.93 2.94
CA TRP A 137 12.94 8.63 1.96
C TRP A 137 14.04 9.47 2.58
N ASP A 138 14.02 9.73 3.89
CA ASP A 138 14.93 10.68 4.56
C ASP A 138 16.40 10.32 4.35
N ARG A 139 16.74 9.04 4.53
CA ARG A 139 18.12 8.55 4.34
C ARG A 139 18.62 8.60 2.89
N PHE A 140 17.74 8.94 1.95
CA PHE A 140 18.01 9.03 0.53
C PHE A 140 17.88 10.47 -0.01
N ALA A 141 17.51 11.42 0.84
CA ALA A 141 17.32 12.81 0.49
C ALA A 141 18.32 13.71 1.23
N THR A 142 18.71 14.82 0.59
CA THR A 142 19.43 15.90 1.27
C THR A 142 18.49 16.85 2.02
N ASP A 143 17.25 16.96 1.54
CA ASP A 143 16.26 17.94 2.00
C ASP A 143 14.99 17.23 2.52
N ALA A 144 15.16 16.26 3.43
CA ALA A 144 14.07 15.42 3.94
C ALA A 144 12.91 16.21 4.59
N ASP A 145 13.18 17.42 5.08
CA ASP A 145 12.16 18.33 5.62
C ASP A 145 11.04 18.65 4.61
N ARG A 146 11.34 18.57 3.29
CA ARG A 146 10.36 18.78 2.22
C ARG A 146 9.28 17.69 2.16
N PHE A 147 9.51 16.54 2.80
CA PHE A 147 8.56 15.43 2.85
C PHE A 147 7.62 15.50 4.05
N GLN A 148 7.85 16.46 4.95
CA GLN A 148 7.02 16.65 6.12
C GLN A 148 5.68 17.31 5.77
N GLY A 149 4.63 16.95 6.52
CA GLY A 149 3.30 17.49 6.30
C GLY A 149 2.28 17.00 7.33
N ARG A 150 1.00 17.20 6.98
CA ARG A 150 -0.15 16.90 7.85
C ARG A 150 -1.20 16.01 7.17
N SER A 151 -0.85 15.37 6.06
CA SER A 151 -1.77 14.47 5.35
C SER A 151 -1.55 13.04 5.84
N LEU A 152 -2.62 12.26 5.92
CA LEU A 152 -2.52 10.81 6.00
C LEU A 152 -2.08 10.29 4.62
N LEU A 153 -0.97 9.56 4.58
CA LEU A 153 -0.42 9.00 3.36
C LEU A 153 -0.68 7.50 3.30
N TYR A 154 -1.03 7.02 2.12
CA TYR A 154 -1.21 5.59 1.85
C TYR A 154 0.12 4.93 1.48
N THR A 155 0.88 5.56 0.58
CA THR A 155 2.26 5.28 0.17
C THR A 155 2.59 3.91 -0.45
N ASP A 156 1.68 2.94 -0.38
CA ASP A 156 1.86 1.62 -0.99
C ASP A 156 1.09 1.49 -2.31
N ILE A 157 1.16 2.54 -3.12
CA ILE A 157 0.53 2.59 -4.44
C ILE A 157 1.26 1.63 -5.37
N ASN A 158 0.55 0.60 -5.81
CA ASN A 158 0.98 -0.35 -6.84
C ASN A 158 -0.25 -1.09 -7.43
N PRO A 159 -0.13 -1.73 -8.60
CA PRO A 159 -1.25 -2.41 -9.28
C PRO A 159 -1.96 -3.49 -8.45
N ASP A 160 -1.22 -4.20 -7.59
CA ASP A 160 -1.75 -5.31 -6.80
C ASP A 160 -2.59 -4.82 -5.59
N ASN A 161 -2.43 -3.55 -5.21
CA ASN A 161 -3.05 -2.96 -4.03
C ASN A 161 -4.23 -2.02 -4.33
N LEU A 162 -4.45 -1.67 -5.60
CA LEU A 162 -5.65 -0.94 -6.04
C LEU A 162 -6.57 -1.92 -6.75
N LEU A 163 -7.76 -2.15 -6.17
CA LEU A 163 -8.74 -3.09 -6.70
C LEU A 163 -9.90 -2.35 -7.37
N ILE A 164 -10.26 -2.78 -8.57
CA ILE A 164 -11.39 -2.30 -9.36
C ILE A 164 -12.50 -3.36 -9.32
N GLY A 165 -13.65 -3.01 -8.74
CA GLY A 165 -14.86 -3.82 -8.76
C GLY A 165 -16.01 -3.13 -9.49
N ASP A 166 -17.18 -3.73 -9.43
CA ASP A 166 -18.38 -3.14 -10.02
C ASP A 166 -18.84 -1.92 -9.20
N GLY A 167 -18.65 -0.73 -9.75
CA GLY A 167 -19.03 0.54 -9.13
C GLY A 167 -18.18 0.98 -7.93
N ALA A 168 -17.08 0.27 -7.61
CA ALA A 168 -16.23 0.60 -6.48
C ALA A 168 -14.73 0.40 -6.78
N THR A 169 -13.91 1.17 -6.07
CA THR A 169 -12.46 1.08 -6.10
C THR A 169 -11.94 1.04 -4.67
N TRP A 170 -11.00 0.15 -4.39
CA TRP A 170 -10.43 -0.02 -3.06
C TRP A 170 -8.91 0.12 -3.07
N ALA A 171 -8.38 0.80 -2.07
CA ALA A 171 -6.98 0.73 -1.67
C ALA A 171 -6.91 -0.28 -0.52
N VAL A 172 -6.31 -1.44 -0.80
CA VAL A 172 -6.11 -2.51 0.20
C VAL A 172 -4.71 -2.39 0.81
N ASP A 173 -4.43 -3.17 1.85
CA ASP A 173 -3.10 -3.21 2.46
C ASP A 173 -2.60 -1.87 3.03
N TRP A 174 -3.32 -1.35 4.02
CA TRP A 174 -2.91 -0.16 4.79
C TRP A 174 -1.88 -0.51 5.87
N SER A 175 -0.85 -1.26 5.49
CA SER A 175 0.19 -1.78 6.38
C SER A 175 1.09 -0.70 6.99
N TRP A 176 1.34 0.39 6.26
CA TRP A 176 2.25 1.46 6.70
C TRP A 176 1.73 2.87 6.37
N PRO A 177 0.51 3.24 6.81
CA PRO A 177 0.09 4.63 6.77
C PRO A 177 1.04 5.49 7.60
N THR A 178 1.31 6.68 7.09
CA THR A 178 2.18 7.67 7.73
C THR A 178 1.63 9.07 7.55
N ARG A 179 2.16 10.01 8.32
CA ARG A 179 1.91 11.43 8.21
C ARG A 179 3.03 12.08 7.41
N GLY A 180 2.68 12.81 6.35
CA GLY A 180 3.66 13.54 5.55
C GLY A 180 3.04 14.52 4.56
N ALA A 181 3.84 14.94 3.59
CA ALA A 181 3.43 15.85 2.53
C ALA A 181 2.49 15.16 1.53
N ALA A 182 1.35 15.78 1.22
CA ALA A 182 0.27 15.19 0.42
C ALA A 182 0.72 14.71 -0.97
N PHE A 183 1.73 15.35 -1.55
CA PHE A 183 2.22 15.05 -2.90
C PHE A 183 2.93 13.70 -3.01
N ILE A 184 3.31 13.07 -1.88
CA ILE A 184 4.04 11.81 -1.87
C ILE A 184 3.23 10.69 -2.53
N ASP A 185 1.92 10.62 -2.30
CA ASP A 185 1.08 9.59 -2.91
C ASP A 185 1.00 9.76 -4.45
N PRO A 186 0.65 10.93 -5.00
CA PRO A 186 0.78 11.17 -6.45
C PRO A 186 2.20 10.92 -7.00
N ALA A 187 3.25 11.23 -6.23
CA ALA A 187 4.63 10.95 -6.64
C ALA A 187 4.95 9.44 -6.69
N CYS A 188 4.45 8.65 -5.74
CA CYS A 188 4.53 7.19 -5.80
C CYS A 188 3.79 6.65 -7.04
N LEU A 189 2.63 7.21 -7.39
CA LEU A 189 1.91 6.87 -8.62
C LEU A 189 2.79 7.11 -9.87
N VAL A 190 3.48 8.25 -9.97
CA VAL A 190 4.33 8.55 -11.14
C VAL A 190 5.35 7.44 -11.38
N VAL A 191 6.05 6.99 -10.34
CA VAL A 191 7.04 5.90 -10.46
C VAL A 191 6.38 4.60 -10.93
N GLN A 192 5.20 4.27 -10.42
CA GLN A 192 4.45 3.08 -10.85
C GLN A 192 3.96 3.16 -12.30
N LEU A 193 3.52 4.34 -12.75
CA LEU A 193 3.12 4.55 -14.16
C LEU A 193 4.33 4.41 -15.09
N VAL A 194 5.48 4.95 -14.72
CA VAL A 194 6.72 4.75 -15.49
C VAL A 194 7.10 3.27 -15.52
N ALA A 195 6.97 2.55 -14.40
CA ALA A 195 7.17 1.10 -14.34
C ALA A 195 6.18 0.31 -15.20
N ALA A 196 4.96 0.82 -15.37
CA ALA A 196 3.95 0.25 -16.26
C ALA A 196 4.12 0.63 -17.75
N GLY A 197 5.14 1.43 -18.10
CA GLY A 197 5.52 1.76 -19.47
C GLY A 197 5.14 3.16 -19.95
N HIS A 198 4.68 4.05 -19.06
CA HIS A 198 4.48 5.47 -19.41
C HIS A 198 5.83 6.19 -19.53
N SER A 199 5.89 7.23 -20.36
CA SER A 199 7.00 8.19 -20.26
C SER A 199 6.87 9.01 -18.96
N PRO A 200 7.97 9.52 -18.38
CA PRO A 200 7.91 10.39 -17.21
C PRO A 200 6.95 11.59 -17.38
N GLN A 201 6.96 12.24 -18.55
CA GLN A 201 6.06 13.35 -18.86
C GLN A 201 4.58 12.92 -18.87
N ALA A 202 4.27 11.76 -19.47
CA ALA A 202 2.90 11.24 -19.49
C ALA A 202 2.43 10.85 -18.08
N ALA A 203 3.32 10.26 -17.28
CA ALA A 203 3.04 9.93 -15.88
C ALA A 203 2.76 11.18 -15.03
N GLU A 204 3.55 12.25 -15.18
CA GLU A 204 3.26 13.53 -14.50
C GLU A 204 1.97 14.19 -14.98
N THR A 205 1.60 14.02 -16.26
CA THR A 205 0.32 14.50 -16.78
C THR A 205 -0.86 13.82 -16.07
N TRP A 206 -0.74 12.53 -15.75
CA TRP A 206 -1.72 11.84 -14.92
C TRP A 206 -1.72 12.38 -13.48
N ALA A 207 -0.55 12.49 -12.85
CA ALA A 207 -0.44 13.03 -11.49
C ALA A 207 -0.96 14.47 -11.36
N ALA A 208 -0.92 15.27 -12.43
CA ALA A 208 -1.47 16.63 -12.46
C ALA A 208 -3.00 16.69 -12.30
N HIS A 209 -3.71 15.56 -12.38
CA HIS A 209 -5.12 15.48 -12.00
C HIS A 209 -5.34 15.37 -10.49
N CYS A 210 -4.25 15.30 -9.70
CA CYS A 210 -4.29 15.29 -8.25
C CYS A 210 -4.06 16.69 -7.67
N PRO A 211 -4.98 17.27 -6.88
CA PRO A 211 -4.76 18.57 -6.24
C PRO A 211 -3.52 18.60 -5.34
N ALA A 212 -3.21 17.47 -4.69
CA ALA A 212 -2.02 17.33 -3.87
C ALA A 212 -0.71 17.47 -4.66
N TRP A 213 -0.72 17.12 -5.96
CA TRP A 213 0.41 17.30 -6.85
C TRP A 213 0.51 18.73 -7.38
N THR A 214 -0.60 19.30 -7.86
CA THR A 214 -0.60 20.64 -8.48
C THR A 214 -0.30 21.75 -7.48
N ASN A 215 -0.64 21.56 -6.21
CA ASN A 215 -0.36 22.51 -5.13
C ASN A 215 1.04 22.32 -4.49
N ALA A 216 1.80 21.30 -4.90
CA ALA A 216 3.10 21.00 -4.30
C ALA A 216 4.20 21.93 -4.83
N ASP A 217 5.22 22.16 -4.01
CA ASP A 217 6.46 22.79 -4.47
C ASP A 217 7.16 21.88 -5.50
N PRO A 218 7.39 22.34 -6.74
CA PRO A 218 8.10 21.56 -7.75
C PRO A 218 9.49 21.07 -7.30
N GLN A 219 10.17 21.82 -6.41
CA GLN A 219 11.45 21.39 -5.85
C GLN A 219 11.29 20.22 -4.87
N ALA A 220 10.18 20.15 -4.13
CA ALA A 220 9.87 19.01 -3.26
C ALA A 220 9.59 17.74 -4.09
N ILE A 221 8.91 17.88 -5.22
CA ILE A 221 8.71 16.78 -6.18
C ILE A 221 10.06 16.30 -6.73
N SER A 222 10.93 17.20 -7.18
CA SER A 222 12.25 16.82 -7.71
C SER A 222 13.15 16.18 -6.63
N ALA A 223 13.10 16.69 -5.39
CA ALA A 223 13.80 16.08 -4.25
C ALA A 223 13.29 14.65 -3.97
N PHE A 224 11.97 14.43 -4.04
CA PHE A 224 11.39 13.10 -3.89
C PHE A 224 11.81 12.17 -5.02
N ALA A 225 11.78 12.61 -6.28
CA ALA A 225 12.22 11.81 -7.43
C ALA A 225 13.68 11.35 -7.27
N THR A 226 14.56 12.26 -6.82
CA THR A 226 15.96 11.96 -6.51
C THR A 226 16.10 10.94 -5.37
N ALA A 227 15.37 11.13 -4.28
CA ALA A 227 15.37 10.20 -3.15
C ALA A 227 14.85 8.81 -3.54
N ASN A 228 13.83 8.75 -4.39
CA ASN A 228 13.22 7.53 -4.88
C ASN A 228 14.19 6.74 -5.79
N ARG A 229 14.90 7.45 -6.70
CA ARG A 229 16.02 6.89 -7.49
C ARG A 229 17.08 6.26 -6.59
N HIS A 230 17.53 6.98 -5.57
CA HIS A 230 18.54 6.46 -4.64
C HIS A 230 18.06 5.26 -3.82
N MET A 231 16.79 5.29 -3.38
CA MET A 231 16.17 4.19 -2.65
C MET A 231 16.10 2.91 -3.48
N TYR A 232 15.50 2.97 -4.69
CA TYR A 232 15.33 1.77 -5.50
C TYR A 232 16.66 1.24 -6.04
N ARG A 233 17.62 2.11 -6.37
CA ARG A 233 18.99 1.66 -6.68
C ARG A 233 19.59 0.86 -5.53
N ARG A 234 19.48 1.37 -4.29
CA ARG A 234 19.98 0.67 -3.10
C ARG A 234 19.25 -0.66 -2.86
N PHE A 235 17.96 -0.76 -3.15
CA PHE A 235 17.21 -2.01 -3.02
C PHE A 235 17.62 -3.02 -4.09
N ALA A 236 17.74 -2.61 -5.35
CA ALA A 236 18.23 -3.45 -6.44
C ALA A 236 19.64 -3.99 -6.14
N ASP A 237 20.56 -3.16 -5.66
CA ASP A 237 21.92 -3.56 -5.29
C ASP A 237 21.95 -4.62 -4.17
N ARG A 238 20.99 -4.56 -3.24
CA ARG A 238 20.89 -5.50 -2.10
C ARG A 238 20.17 -6.79 -2.45
N SER A 239 19.48 -6.84 -3.59
CA SER A 239 18.65 -7.97 -3.99
C SER A 239 18.71 -8.14 -5.51
N PRO A 240 19.90 -8.47 -6.06
CA PRO A 240 20.11 -8.55 -7.50
C PRO A 240 19.25 -9.63 -8.18
N ASP A 241 18.85 -10.66 -7.44
CA ASP A 241 18.00 -11.75 -7.94
C ASP A 241 16.50 -11.38 -8.01
N ALA A 242 16.12 -10.15 -7.64
CA ALA A 242 14.76 -9.64 -7.71
C ALA A 242 14.59 -8.72 -8.92
N PRO A 243 14.26 -9.24 -10.12
CA PRO A 243 14.21 -8.45 -11.35
C PRO A 243 13.21 -7.28 -11.30
N TRP A 244 12.16 -7.38 -10.49
CA TRP A 244 11.22 -6.28 -10.28
C TRP A 244 11.87 -5.07 -9.59
N LEU A 245 12.87 -5.27 -8.70
CA LEU A 245 13.60 -4.16 -8.08
C LEU A 245 14.50 -3.44 -9.09
N ALA A 246 15.11 -4.18 -10.01
CA ALA A 246 15.88 -3.60 -11.11
C ALA A 246 14.98 -2.78 -12.05
N ALA A 247 13.77 -3.28 -12.35
CA ALA A 247 12.78 -2.53 -13.12
C ALA A 247 12.38 -1.23 -12.41
N MET A 248 12.03 -1.29 -11.12
CA MET A 248 11.69 -0.09 -10.33
C MET A 248 12.85 0.90 -10.24
N ALA A 249 14.09 0.43 -10.09
CA ALA A 249 15.28 1.30 -10.10
C ALA A 249 15.45 2.02 -11.44
N THR A 250 15.19 1.32 -12.55
CA THR A 250 15.21 1.92 -13.90
C THR A 250 14.12 2.98 -14.05
N SER A 251 12.89 2.69 -13.62
CA SER A 251 11.77 3.64 -13.70
C SER A 251 11.98 4.87 -12.82
N ALA A 252 12.47 4.69 -11.59
CA ALA A 252 12.80 5.80 -10.69
C ALA A 252 13.94 6.66 -11.26
N GLN A 253 14.94 6.05 -11.90
CA GLN A 253 16.00 6.77 -12.61
C GLN A 253 15.45 7.59 -13.77
N GLN A 254 14.61 6.99 -14.64
CA GLN A 254 14.00 7.68 -15.78
C GLN A 254 13.19 8.91 -15.36
N TRP A 255 12.41 8.79 -14.28
CA TRP A 255 11.65 9.94 -13.78
C TRP A 255 12.56 11.02 -13.20
N ALA A 256 13.58 10.65 -12.41
CA ALA A 256 14.53 11.62 -11.88
C ALA A 256 15.30 12.35 -12.99
N ASP A 257 15.75 11.65 -14.03
CA ASP A 257 16.45 12.24 -15.19
C ASP A 257 15.55 13.24 -15.95
N TYR A 258 14.25 12.92 -16.06
CA TYR A 258 13.28 13.86 -16.61
C TYR A 258 13.15 15.13 -15.75
N ARG A 259 13.03 15.00 -14.43
CA ARG A 259 12.97 16.15 -13.50
C ARG A 259 14.24 17.01 -13.56
N ASP A 260 15.41 16.38 -13.70
CA ASP A 260 16.71 17.06 -13.80
C ASP A 260 16.85 17.85 -15.13
N SER A 261 15.98 17.60 -16.11
CA SER A 261 15.95 18.28 -17.41
C SER A 261 14.96 19.44 -17.54
N LEU A 262 14.10 19.65 -16.52
CA LEU A 262 13.11 20.75 -16.46
C LEU A 262 13.74 22.05 -15.96
#